data_AF-A0A356NVX1-F1
#
_entry.id   AF-A0A356NVX1-F1
#
_cell.length_a   1.000
_cell.length_b   1.000
_cell.length_c   1.000
_cell.angle_alpha   90.00
_cell.angle_beta   90.00
_cell.angle_gamma   90.00
#
_symmetry.space_group_name_H-M   'P 1'
#
loop_
_entity.id
_entity.type
_entity.pdbx_description
1 polymer ?
#
loop_
_entity_poly.entity_id
_entity_poly.type
_entity_poly.pdbx_seq_one_letter_code
_entity_poly.pdbx_strand_id
1 'polypeptide(L)'
;VAALIRDVEWPATTKGDVAIVFDYESAWAWNIQPQGETFDYFSLVFDIYRGLRQLGLSVDFLSPSMAVSRMDDYAMCLVPGTFTCDEAMANALATTSSRVILGPRTASKTGDFAIPDTLAPLLPDAISPARISHVESLAAGLRVEMRDRQGYLHRWREFATPVGDAAVLASTMDGRPALLRRGQLDYLCGWPDSQYLDQMLRDACHAAGIATINMPDGVRLRRAGNKGFV
;
A
#
# COMPACT_ATOMS: atom_id res chain seq x y z
N VAL A 1 -35.55 6.65 -13.74
CA VAL A 1 -34.16 7.06 -13.38
C VAL A 1 -33.92 8.55 -13.59
N ALA A 2 -34.07 9.10 -14.81
CA ALA A 2 -33.81 10.54 -15.06
C ALA A 2 -34.70 11.55 -14.29
N ALA A 3 -35.94 11.18 -13.94
CA ALA A 3 -36.79 11.99 -13.06
C ALA A 3 -36.30 11.94 -11.59
N LEU A 4 -36.00 10.74 -11.10
CA LEU A 4 -35.45 10.52 -9.75
C LEU A 4 -34.11 11.26 -9.53
N ILE A 5 -33.24 11.33 -10.54
CA ILE A 5 -31.95 12.03 -10.43
C ILE A 5 -32.11 13.56 -10.30
N ARG A 6 -33.16 14.13 -10.90
CA ARG A 6 -33.41 15.58 -10.91
C ARG A 6 -33.81 16.12 -9.55
N ASP A 7 -34.56 15.34 -8.78
CA ASP A 7 -35.13 15.77 -7.51
C ASP A 7 -34.27 15.35 -6.30
N VAL A 8 -33.15 14.66 -6.53
CA VAL A 8 -32.18 14.33 -5.48
C VAL A 8 -31.32 15.54 -5.19
N GLU A 9 -31.33 15.97 -3.93
CA GLU A 9 -30.31 16.88 -3.42
C GLU A 9 -28.96 16.16 -3.38
N TRP A 10 -28.08 16.47 -4.33
CA TRP A 10 -26.76 15.85 -4.44
C TRP A 10 -25.78 16.48 -3.45
N PRO A 11 -25.18 15.71 -2.53
CA PRO A 11 -24.21 16.24 -1.59
C PRO A 11 -22.90 16.58 -2.32
N ALA A 12 -22.17 17.57 -1.80
CA ALA A 12 -20.79 17.79 -2.21
C ALA A 12 -19.93 16.55 -1.88
N THR A 13 -18.88 16.33 -2.66
CA THR A 13 -17.90 15.30 -2.34
C THR A 13 -17.18 15.63 -1.05
N THR A 14 -16.88 14.60 -0.26
CA THR A 14 -16.05 14.70 0.93
C THR A 14 -14.77 13.90 0.74
N LYS A 15 -13.76 14.22 1.56
CA LYS A 15 -12.54 13.42 1.70
C LYS A 15 -12.89 11.95 1.89
N GLY A 16 -12.13 11.08 1.24
CA GLY A 16 -12.21 9.63 1.40
C GLY A 16 -11.85 9.17 2.81
N ASP A 17 -12.11 7.89 3.06
CA ASP A 17 -11.77 7.22 4.32
C ASP A 17 -10.26 6.96 4.42
N VAL A 18 -9.60 6.72 3.26
CA VAL A 18 -8.18 6.39 3.12
C VAL A 18 -7.59 7.01 1.85
N ALA A 19 -6.27 7.11 1.80
CA ALA A 19 -5.54 7.55 0.61
C ALA A 19 -4.63 6.46 0.02
N ILE A 20 -4.49 6.46 -1.31
CA ILE A 20 -3.45 5.74 -2.03
C ILE A 20 -2.55 6.75 -2.73
N VAL A 21 -1.23 6.63 -2.56
CA VAL A 21 -0.26 7.37 -3.36
C VAL A 21 -0.08 6.69 -4.70
N PHE A 22 -0.41 7.39 -5.78
CA PHE A 22 -0.19 6.95 -7.15
C PHE A 22 0.84 7.84 -7.82
N ASP A 23 1.84 7.21 -8.42
CA ASP A 23 2.94 7.90 -9.07
C ASP A 23 3.15 7.39 -10.50
N TYR A 24 3.08 8.30 -11.46
CA TYR A 24 3.29 7.97 -12.88
C TYR A 24 4.76 7.64 -13.17
N GLU A 25 5.71 8.26 -12.47
CA GLU A 25 7.13 7.95 -12.64
C GLU A 25 7.42 6.52 -12.18
N SER A 26 6.77 6.07 -11.10
CA SER A 26 6.77 4.67 -10.67
C SER A 26 6.22 3.73 -11.73
N ALA A 27 5.10 4.09 -12.38
CA ALA A 27 4.56 3.29 -13.46
C ALA A 27 5.56 3.15 -14.62
N TRP A 28 6.24 4.24 -15.00
CA TRP A 28 7.27 4.20 -16.05
C TRP A 28 8.49 3.38 -15.62
N ALA A 29 8.97 3.57 -14.40
CA ALA A 29 10.14 2.86 -13.90
C ALA A 29 9.90 1.34 -13.85
N TRP A 30 8.73 0.91 -13.38
CA TRP A 30 8.40 -0.51 -13.32
C TRP A 30 8.00 -1.11 -14.66
N ASN A 31 7.61 -0.29 -15.64
CA ASN A 31 7.52 -0.72 -17.03
C ASN A 31 8.91 -0.86 -17.69
N ILE A 32 9.88 0.00 -17.35
CA ILE A 32 11.26 -0.09 -17.85
C ILE A 32 11.98 -1.31 -17.27
N GLN A 33 11.86 -1.52 -15.95
CA GLN A 33 12.48 -2.64 -15.24
C GLN A 33 11.43 -3.39 -14.40
N PRO A 34 10.57 -4.20 -15.04
CA PRO A 34 9.60 -5.00 -14.32
C PRO A 34 10.29 -6.06 -13.45
N GLN A 35 11.46 -6.59 -13.88
CA GLN A 35 12.25 -7.66 -13.22
C GLN A 35 11.53 -9.03 -13.12
N GLY A 36 10.20 -9.05 -13.09
CA GLY A 36 9.36 -10.23 -13.30
C GLY A 36 8.32 -9.94 -14.36
N GLU A 37 8.08 -10.89 -15.26
CA GLU A 37 7.11 -10.76 -16.37
C GLU A 37 5.72 -10.33 -15.89
N THR A 38 5.31 -10.78 -14.70
CA THR A 38 3.99 -10.50 -14.12
C THR A 38 3.96 -9.30 -13.17
N PHE A 39 5.06 -8.54 -13.03
CA PHE A 39 5.08 -7.36 -12.17
C PHE A 39 4.58 -6.14 -12.95
N ASP A 40 3.44 -5.60 -12.52
CA ASP A 40 2.83 -4.39 -13.10
C ASP A 40 2.37 -3.43 -11.98
N TYR A 41 2.85 -2.19 -12.02
CA TYR A 41 2.54 -1.19 -10.99
C TYR A 41 1.04 -0.91 -10.88
N PHE A 42 0.37 -0.78 -12.03
CA PHE A 42 -1.05 -0.48 -12.04
C PHE A 42 -1.86 -1.62 -11.41
N SER A 43 -1.53 -2.87 -11.71
CA SER A 43 -2.14 -4.05 -11.12
C SER A 43 -1.94 -4.10 -9.60
N LEU A 44 -0.76 -3.74 -9.09
CA LEU A 44 -0.49 -3.69 -7.63
C LEU A 44 -1.36 -2.64 -6.95
N VAL A 45 -1.41 -1.42 -7.50
CA VAL A 45 -2.30 -0.34 -7.02
C VAL A 45 -3.75 -0.80 -7.09
N PHE A 46 -4.15 -1.46 -8.18
CA PHE A 46 -5.52 -1.88 -8.40
C PHE A 46 -5.96 -3.00 -7.45
N ASP A 47 -5.09 -3.96 -7.14
CA ASP A 47 -5.36 -5.00 -6.14
C ASP A 47 -5.60 -4.37 -4.75
N ILE A 48 -4.75 -3.42 -4.36
CA ILE A 48 -4.93 -2.64 -3.12
C ILE A 48 -6.24 -1.85 -3.12
N TYR A 49 -6.52 -1.12 -4.20
CA TYR A 49 -7.77 -0.38 -4.37
C TYR A 49 -8.98 -1.32 -4.25
N ARG A 50 -8.95 -2.48 -4.91
CA ARG A 50 -10.02 -3.48 -4.82
C ARG A 50 -10.24 -3.96 -3.40
N GLY A 51 -9.18 -4.27 -2.65
CA GLY A 51 -9.26 -4.67 -1.25
C GLY A 51 -9.94 -3.60 -0.38
N LEU A 52 -9.51 -2.34 -0.49
CA LEU A 52 -10.13 -1.22 0.24
C LEU A 52 -11.60 -1.04 -0.13
N ARG A 53 -11.94 -1.18 -1.43
CA ARG A 53 -13.32 -1.06 -1.91
C ARG A 53 -14.20 -2.23 -1.46
N GLN A 54 -13.65 -3.42 -1.27
CA GLN A 54 -14.35 -4.56 -0.64
C GLN A 54 -14.62 -4.34 0.86
N LEU A 55 -13.84 -3.47 1.52
CA LEU A 55 -14.07 -3.01 2.89
C LEU A 55 -15.05 -1.83 2.99
N GLY A 56 -15.69 -1.44 1.87
CA GLY A 56 -16.68 -0.36 1.85
C GLY A 56 -16.08 1.04 2.03
N LEU A 57 -14.77 1.20 1.77
CA LEU A 57 -14.05 2.44 1.96
C LEU A 57 -14.08 3.32 0.71
N SER A 58 -14.28 4.62 0.90
CA SER A 58 -14.06 5.65 -0.11
C SER A 58 -12.57 5.95 -0.16
N VAL A 59 -11.98 5.91 -1.36
CA VAL A 59 -10.54 6.05 -1.56
C VAL A 59 -10.28 7.34 -2.33
N ASP A 60 -9.32 8.14 -1.85
CA ASP A 60 -8.74 9.24 -2.60
C ASP A 60 -7.35 8.86 -3.10
N PHE A 61 -6.95 9.39 -4.25
CA PHE A 61 -5.63 9.20 -4.82
C PHE A 61 -4.82 10.49 -4.66
N LEU A 62 -3.62 10.36 -4.11
CA LEU A 62 -2.66 11.44 -3.96
C LEU A 62 -1.50 11.23 -4.93
N SER A 63 -1.02 12.30 -5.57
CA SER A 63 0.33 12.29 -6.15
C SER A 63 1.37 12.27 -5.04
N PRO A 64 2.63 11.94 -5.31
CA PRO A 64 3.71 12.06 -4.32
C PRO A 64 3.78 13.47 -3.69
N SER A 65 3.68 14.51 -4.50
CA SER A 65 3.68 15.90 -4.04
C SER A 65 2.48 16.25 -3.15
N MET A 66 1.29 15.72 -3.44
CA MET A 66 0.13 15.88 -2.56
C MET A 66 0.31 15.09 -1.27
N ALA A 67 0.88 13.89 -1.32
CA ALA A 67 1.11 13.07 -0.14
C ALA A 67 2.07 13.74 0.85
N VAL A 68 3.11 14.45 0.40
CA VAL A 68 4.01 15.24 1.27
C VAL A 68 3.23 16.22 2.16
N SER A 69 2.15 16.81 1.67
CA SER A 69 1.39 17.85 2.40
C SER A 69 0.06 17.39 2.97
N ARG A 70 -0.49 16.26 2.50
CA ARG A 70 -1.87 15.84 2.77
C ARG A 70 -2.01 14.42 3.26
N MET A 71 -0.91 13.68 3.48
CA MET A 71 -0.99 12.33 4.03
C MET A 71 -1.73 12.29 5.37
N ASP A 72 -1.42 13.25 6.25
CA ASP A 72 -2.04 13.41 7.56
C ASP A 72 -3.51 13.87 7.51
N ASP A 73 -4.05 14.20 6.32
CA ASP A 73 -5.50 14.34 6.16
C ASP A 73 -6.18 12.97 6.39
N TYR A 74 -5.48 11.84 6.30
CA TYR A 74 -6.05 10.50 6.37
C TYR A 74 -5.47 9.73 7.56
N ALA A 75 -6.30 8.94 8.25
CA ALA A 75 -5.81 8.06 9.32
C ALA A 75 -4.92 6.93 8.79
N MET A 76 -5.10 6.55 7.52
CA MET A 76 -4.29 5.54 6.84
C MET A 76 -4.00 5.95 5.38
N CYS A 77 -2.74 5.79 4.98
CA CYS A 77 -2.26 6.02 3.62
C CYS A 77 -1.49 4.80 3.10
N LEU A 78 -1.65 4.46 1.83
CA LEU A 78 -0.94 3.35 1.19
C LEU A 78 0.00 3.89 0.12
N VAL A 79 1.23 3.39 0.10
CA VAL A 79 2.29 3.73 -0.86
C VAL A 79 2.69 2.43 -1.56
N PRO A 80 1.96 1.98 -2.61
CA PRO A 80 2.02 0.60 -3.10
C PRO A 80 3.39 0.13 -3.61
N GLY A 81 4.19 1.02 -4.16
CA GLY A 81 5.45 0.65 -4.79
C GLY A 81 6.10 1.85 -5.43
N THR A 82 6.16 2.97 -4.71
CA THR A 82 6.69 4.23 -5.28
C THR A 82 8.18 4.08 -5.59
N PHE A 83 8.61 4.50 -6.77
CA PHE A 83 9.95 4.30 -7.31
C PHE A 83 11.03 4.96 -6.45
N THR A 84 10.82 6.21 -6.07
CA THR A 84 11.70 6.97 -5.19
C THR A 84 10.93 7.58 -4.03
N CYS A 85 11.63 7.78 -2.91
CA CYS A 85 11.21 8.71 -1.88
C CYS A 85 12.29 9.79 -1.82
N ASP A 86 11.94 11.00 -2.27
CA ASP A 86 12.82 12.14 -2.11
C ASP A 86 12.86 12.59 -0.64
N GLU A 87 13.71 13.58 -0.36
CA GLU A 87 13.87 14.11 0.99
C GLU A 87 12.55 14.66 1.57
N ALA A 88 11.71 15.29 0.73
CA ALA A 88 10.43 15.83 1.15
C ALA A 88 9.46 14.73 1.60
N MET A 89 9.34 13.65 0.82
CA MET A 89 8.55 12.48 1.19
C MET A 89 9.12 11.78 2.42
N ALA A 90 10.44 11.59 2.50
CA ALA A 90 11.08 10.97 3.66
C ALA A 90 10.82 11.76 4.95
N ASN A 91 10.88 13.09 4.88
CA ASN A 91 10.56 13.97 6.01
C ASN A 91 9.07 13.87 6.39
N ALA A 92 8.15 13.86 5.41
CA ALA A 92 6.73 13.68 5.67
C ALA A 92 6.45 12.33 6.36
N LEU A 93 7.08 11.24 5.89
CA LEU A 93 6.98 9.91 6.50
C LEU A 93 7.57 9.86 7.91
N ALA A 94 8.60 10.66 8.21
CA ALA A 94 9.22 10.71 9.53
C ALA A 94 8.33 11.38 10.59
N THR A 95 7.49 12.33 10.19
CA THR A 95 6.65 13.12 11.09
C THR A 95 5.17 12.79 11.02
N THR A 96 4.76 11.89 10.11
CA THR A 96 3.36 11.57 9.89
C THR A 96 2.69 11.02 11.15
N SER A 97 1.43 11.40 11.33
CA SER A 97 0.51 10.81 12.31
C SER A 97 -0.34 9.69 11.72
N SER A 98 -0.41 9.58 10.40
CA SER A 98 -1.09 8.51 9.67
C SER A 98 -0.38 7.17 9.83
N ARG A 99 -1.14 6.07 9.82
CA ARG A 99 -0.57 4.74 9.53
C ARG A 99 -0.23 4.68 8.04
N VAL A 100 1.02 4.39 7.70
CA VAL A 100 1.46 4.29 6.30
C VAL A 100 1.87 2.87 5.97
N ILE A 101 1.31 2.30 4.90
CA ILE A 101 1.69 0.99 4.39
C ILE A 101 2.52 1.17 3.12
N LEU A 102 3.82 0.94 3.22
CA LEU A 102 4.76 0.89 2.11
C LEU A 102 4.69 -0.50 1.48
N GLY A 103 4.36 -0.56 0.20
CA GLY A 103 4.31 -1.81 -0.55
C GLY A 103 5.68 -2.22 -1.12
N PRO A 104 5.76 -3.39 -1.75
CA PRO A 104 7.03 -3.91 -2.28
C PRO A 104 7.64 -2.92 -3.29
N ARG A 105 8.97 -2.91 -3.38
CA ARG A 105 9.79 -2.03 -4.21
C ARG A 105 9.72 -0.54 -3.89
N THR A 106 8.96 -0.14 -2.87
CA THR A 106 8.90 1.26 -2.45
C THR A 106 10.31 1.78 -2.14
N ALA A 107 10.66 2.91 -2.74
CA ALA A 107 11.96 3.58 -2.66
C ALA A 107 13.14 2.64 -2.98
N SER A 108 12.96 1.66 -3.87
CA SER A 108 14.03 0.69 -4.17
C SER A 108 15.12 1.26 -5.09
N LYS A 109 14.95 2.48 -5.60
CA LYS A 109 15.87 3.14 -6.52
C LYS A 109 16.12 4.59 -6.12
N THR A 110 17.23 5.15 -6.60
CA THR A 110 17.50 6.59 -6.57
C THR A 110 16.77 7.30 -7.72
N GLY A 111 16.79 8.65 -7.73
CA GLY A 111 16.25 9.45 -8.84
C GLY A 111 16.87 9.12 -10.20
N ASP A 112 18.12 8.67 -10.21
CA ASP A 112 18.86 8.28 -11.42
C ASP A 112 18.73 6.77 -11.74
N PHE A 113 17.73 6.08 -11.19
CA PHE A 113 17.47 4.65 -11.42
C PHE A 113 18.64 3.73 -10.97
N ALA A 114 19.42 4.15 -9.98
CA ALA A 114 20.45 3.31 -9.36
C ALA A 114 19.88 2.55 -8.15
N ILE A 115 20.51 1.44 -7.77
CA ILE A 115 20.28 0.84 -6.44
C ILE A 115 20.94 1.77 -5.41
N PRO A 116 20.24 2.17 -4.33
CA PRO A 116 20.86 3.00 -3.30
C PRO A 116 22.01 2.27 -2.60
N ASP A 117 23.04 3.01 -2.18
CA ASP A 117 24.20 2.43 -1.45
C ASP A 117 23.79 1.79 -0.12
N THR A 118 22.70 2.28 0.48
CA THR A 118 22.08 1.72 1.70
C THR A 118 21.19 0.52 1.42
N LEU A 119 21.01 0.11 0.17
CA LEU A 119 19.94 -0.76 -0.30
C LEU A 119 18.54 -0.16 -0.09
N ALA A 120 17.54 -0.87 -0.60
CA ALA A 120 16.13 -0.48 -0.48
C ALA A 120 15.58 -0.74 0.93
N PRO A 121 14.54 0.00 1.35
CA PRO A 121 14.07 1.26 0.77
C PRO A 121 15.06 2.41 1.04
N LEU A 122 15.13 3.39 0.12
CA LEU A 122 15.84 4.64 0.28
C LEU A 122 15.08 5.54 1.28
N LEU A 123 15.21 5.20 2.55
CA LEU A 123 14.66 5.93 3.69
C LEU A 123 15.72 6.02 4.78
N PRO A 124 15.69 7.06 5.63
CA PRO A 124 16.57 7.13 6.79
C PRO A 124 16.42 5.91 7.71
N ASP A 125 17.53 5.36 8.16
CA ASP A 125 17.58 4.24 9.12
C ASP A 125 16.83 4.53 10.43
N ALA A 126 16.57 5.80 10.77
CA ALA A 126 15.77 6.17 11.93
C ALA A 126 14.29 5.79 11.79
N ILE A 127 13.77 5.73 10.56
CA ILE A 127 12.34 5.50 10.29
C ILE A 127 12.09 4.21 9.49
N SER A 128 13.06 3.71 8.74
CA SER A 128 12.87 2.54 7.89
C SER A 128 12.50 1.30 8.72
N PRO A 129 11.41 0.58 8.37
CA PRO A 129 11.10 -0.72 8.99
C PRO A 129 11.99 -1.87 8.47
N ALA A 130 12.56 -1.73 7.27
CA ALA A 130 13.15 -2.83 6.52
C ALA A 130 14.49 -2.44 5.87
N ARG A 131 15.33 -3.43 5.62
CA ARG A 131 16.43 -3.38 4.65
C ARG A 131 16.35 -4.60 3.75
N ILE A 132 16.29 -4.38 2.44
CA ILE A 132 16.09 -5.44 1.45
C ILE A 132 17.43 -5.87 0.86
N SER A 133 17.83 -7.11 1.11
CA SER A 133 19.12 -7.64 0.62
C SER A 133 19.04 -8.14 -0.81
N HIS A 134 17.93 -8.77 -1.19
CA HIS A 134 17.68 -9.27 -2.53
C HIS A 134 16.18 -9.53 -2.73
N VAL A 135 15.80 -9.81 -3.98
CA VAL A 135 14.40 -10.00 -4.39
C VAL A 135 14.26 -11.22 -5.28
N GLU A 136 13.04 -11.75 -5.36
CA GLU A 136 12.64 -12.82 -6.27
C GLU A 136 11.42 -12.38 -7.06
N SER A 137 11.48 -12.52 -8.39
CA SER A 137 10.29 -12.54 -9.23
C SER A 137 9.78 -13.98 -9.33
N LEU A 138 8.51 -14.17 -8.99
CA LEU A 138 7.90 -15.50 -8.88
C LEU A 138 7.15 -15.82 -10.17
N ALA A 139 7.46 -16.97 -10.78
CA ALA A 139 6.74 -17.46 -11.95
C ALA A 139 5.25 -17.65 -11.65
N ALA A 140 4.40 -17.56 -12.67
CA ALA A 140 2.97 -17.77 -12.54
C ALA A 140 2.68 -19.14 -11.88
N GLY A 141 1.84 -19.13 -10.84
CA GLY A 141 1.50 -20.32 -10.06
C GLY A 141 2.42 -20.60 -8.86
N LEU A 142 3.62 -20.01 -8.81
CA LEU A 142 4.49 -20.12 -7.63
C LEU A 142 3.96 -19.19 -6.52
N ARG A 143 3.82 -19.76 -5.32
CA ARG A 143 3.30 -19.10 -4.13
C ARG A 143 4.28 -19.26 -2.99
N VAL A 144 4.41 -18.21 -2.18
CA VAL A 144 5.12 -18.27 -0.90
C VAL A 144 4.07 -18.16 0.19
N GLU A 145 3.69 -19.31 0.74
CA GLU A 145 2.61 -19.41 1.74
C GLU A 145 2.92 -18.64 3.01
N MET A 146 1.90 -18.00 3.58
CA MET A 146 1.99 -17.32 4.87
C MET A 146 2.04 -18.34 6.01
N ARG A 147 2.76 -18.05 7.09
CA ARG A 147 2.91 -18.94 8.25
C ARG A 147 1.73 -18.84 9.21
N ASP A 148 1.48 -17.63 9.70
CA ASP A 148 0.53 -17.36 10.79
C ASP A 148 -0.73 -16.62 10.29
N ARG A 149 -0.88 -16.50 8.97
CA ARG A 149 -1.97 -15.81 8.28
C ARG A 149 -2.46 -16.70 7.15
N GLN A 150 -3.68 -16.48 6.68
CA GLN A 150 -4.18 -17.13 5.47
C GLN A 150 -3.70 -16.40 4.22
N GLY A 151 -3.52 -17.11 3.12
CA GLY A 151 -3.05 -16.55 1.85
C GLY A 151 -1.54 -16.71 1.63
N TYR A 152 -1.01 -16.00 0.64
CA TYR A 152 0.37 -16.16 0.18
C TYR A 152 0.91 -14.88 -0.48
N LEU A 153 2.22 -14.81 -0.66
CA LEU A 153 2.85 -13.88 -1.58
C LEU A 153 2.98 -14.53 -2.97
N HIS A 154 2.76 -13.76 -4.03
CA HIS A 154 2.91 -14.19 -5.43
C HIS A 154 3.54 -13.07 -6.26
N ARG A 155 4.00 -13.34 -7.49
CA ARG A 155 4.64 -12.37 -8.43
C ARG A 155 5.96 -11.75 -7.95
N TRP A 156 6.04 -11.31 -6.70
CA TRP A 156 7.16 -10.60 -6.12
C TRP A 156 7.37 -10.96 -4.65
N ARG A 157 8.63 -11.13 -4.28
CA ARG A 157 9.06 -11.37 -2.90
C ARG A 157 10.36 -10.63 -2.62
N GLU A 158 10.47 -10.09 -1.41
CA GLU A 158 11.67 -9.39 -0.94
C GLU A 158 12.23 -10.04 0.31
N PHE A 159 13.55 -10.10 0.40
CA PHE A 159 14.26 -10.64 1.56
C PHE A 159 14.64 -9.48 2.45
N ALA A 160 13.74 -9.19 3.39
CA ALA A 160 13.87 -8.09 4.33
C ALA A 160 14.55 -8.51 5.63
N THR A 161 15.44 -7.66 6.13
CA THR A 161 15.90 -7.67 7.52
C THR A 161 15.23 -6.51 8.26
N PRO A 162 14.68 -6.72 9.46
CA PRO A 162 14.17 -5.61 10.29
C PRO A 162 15.28 -4.62 10.63
N VAL A 163 14.98 -3.32 10.60
CA VAL A 163 15.93 -2.26 10.99
C VAL A 163 15.56 -1.70 12.36
N GLY A 164 16.55 -1.58 13.24
CA GLY A 164 16.34 -1.05 14.59
C GLY A 164 15.37 -1.89 15.42
N ASP A 165 14.32 -1.26 15.93
CA ASP A 165 13.25 -1.86 16.74
C ASP A 165 12.04 -2.32 15.90
N ALA A 166 12.19 -2.46 14.59
CA ALA A 166 11.11 -2.91 13.72
C ALA A 166 10.59 -4.30 14.11
N ALA A 167 9.28 -4.41 14.28
CA ALA A 167 8.59 -5.66 14.62
C ALA A 167 8.18 -6.44 13.36
N VAL A 168 8.25 -7.77 13.42
CA VAL A 168 7.69 -8.66 12.40
C VAL A 168 6.23 -8.94 12.74
N LEU A 169 5.30 -8.47 11.90
CA LEU A 169 3.85 -8.64 12.11
C LEU A 169 3.28 -9.86 11.39
N ALA A 170 3.96 -10.32 10.35
CA ALA A 170 3.61 -11.53 9.63
C ALA A 170 4.86 -12.13 9.00
N SER A 171 4.89 -13.46 8.91
CA SER A 171 5.98 -14.22 8.32
C SER A 171 5.47 -15.20 7.28
N THR A 172 6.34 -15.53 6.33
CA THR A 172 6.16 -16.64 5.38
C THR A 172 6.58 -17.97 6.00
N MET A 173 6.16 -19.09 5.42
CA MET A 173 6.41 -20.44 5.96
C MET A 173 7.90 -20.73 6.20
N ASP A 174 8.78 -20.27 5.32
CA ASP A 174 10.23 -20.42 5.45
C ASP A 174 10.87 -19.43 6.45
N GLY A 175 10.07 -18.65 7.17
CA GLY A 175 10.49 -17.81 8.29
C GLY A 175 10.98 -16.42 7.89
N ARG A 176 10.79 -16.00 6.64
CA ARG A 176 11.10 -14.62 6.23
C ARG A 176 9.95 -13.67 6.56
N PRO A 177 10.24 -12.40 6.92
CA PRO A 177 9.21 -11.39 7.12
C PRO A 177 8.35 -11.20 5.87
N ALA A 178 7.04 -11.07 6.08
CA ALA A 178 6.08 -10.67 5.06
C ALA A 178 5.57 -9.24 5.30
N LEU A 179 5.48 -8.82 6.56
CA LEU A 179 5.10 -7.46 6.96
C LEU A 179 5.92 -7.04 8.17
N LEU A 180 6.62 -5.92 8.05
CA LEU A 180 7.39 -5.29 9.11
C LEU A 180 6.70 -3.99 9.55
N ARG A 181 6.87 -3.60 10.81
CA ARG A 181 6.36 -2.33 11.34
C ARG A 181 7.39 -1.62 12.18
N ARG A 182 7.52 -0.31 11.97
CA ARG A 182 8.29 0.58 12.84
C ARG A 182 7.59 1.93 12.97
N GLY A 183 7.25 2.30 14.20
CA GLY A 183 6.43 3.48 14.45
C GLY A 183 5.14 3.46 13.63
N GLN A 184 4.97 4.46 12.77
CA GLN A 184 3.81 4.61 11.88
C GLN A 184 3.94 3.91 10.53
N LEU A 185 5.13 3.40 10.20
CA LEU A 185 5.41 2.81 8.90
C LEU A 185 5.33 1.30 8.96
N ASP A 186 4.58 0.72 8.04
CA ASP A 186 4.56 -0.70 7.74
C ASP A 186 5.26 -0.94 6.39
N TYR A 187 5.98 -2.04 6.26
CA TYR A 187 6.64 -2.43 5.02
C TYR A 187 6.25 -3.85 4.61
N LEU A 188 5.56 -3.96 3.48
CA LEU A 188 5.07 -5.21 2.90
C LEU A 188 6.13 -5.81 1.98
N CYS A 189 6.67 -6.97 2.35
CA CYS A 189 7.87 -7.57 1.76
C CYS A 189 7.57 -8.45 0.53
N GLY A 190 6.48 -8.19 -0.19
CA GLY A 190 6.07 -8.95 -1.36
C GLY A 190 4.68 -8.58 -1.81
N TRP A 191 4.21 -9.17 -2.91
CA TRP A 191 2.87 -8.89 -3.41
C TRP A 191 1.87 -9.89 -2.82
N PRO A 192 0.88 -9.43 -2.04
CA PRO A 192 -0.04 -10.30 -1.33
C PRO A 192 -1.16 -10.78 -2.26
N ASP A 193 -1.60 -12.01 -2.09
CA ASP A 193 -2.87 -12.44 -2.66
C ASP A 193 -4.05 -11.70 -1.99
N SER A 194 -5.25 -11.84 -2.56
CA SER A 194 -6.44 -11.14 -2.04
C SER A 194 -6.79 -11.53 -0.60
N GLN A 195 -6.52 -12.77 -0.19
CA GLN A 195 -6.86 -13.23 1.15
C GLN A 195 -5.94 -12.62 2.20
N TYR A 196 -4.63 -12.59 1.96
CA TYR A 196 -3.69 -11.93 2.87
C TYR A 196 -3.87 -10.41 2.86
N LEU A 197 -4.10 -9.82 1.69
CA LEU A 197 -4.37 -8.39 1.55
C LEU A 197 -5.60 -7.95 2.36
N ASP A 198 -6.71 -8.69 2.31
CA ASP A 198 -7.92 -8.38 3.09
C ASP A 198 -7.65 -8.38 4.60
N GLN A 199 -6.97 -9.41 5.12
CA GLN A 199 -6.59 -9.48 6.53
C GLN A 199 -5.71 -8.29 6.94
N MET A 200 -4.67 -7.98 6.15
CA MET A 200 -3.76 -6.87 6.41
C MET A 200 -4.50 -5.53 6.44
N LEU A 201 -5.38 -5.28 5.46
CA LEU A 201 -6.13 -4.03 5.38
C LEU A 201 -7.14 -3.89 6.54
N ARG A 202 -7.79 -4.98 6.96
CA ARG A 202 -8.67 -4.97 8.14
C ARG A 202 -7.92 -4.65 9.42
N ASP A 203 -6.78 -5.30 9.64
CA ASP A 203 -5.93 -5.07 10.82
C ASP A 203 -5.46 -3.61 10.85
N ALA A 204 -5.04 -3.07 9.70
CA ALA A 204 -4.61 -1.68 9.59
C ALA A 204 -5.76 -0.68 9.80
N CYS A 205 -6.95 -0.93 9.22
CA CYS A 205 -8.13 -0.11 9.45
C CYS A 205 -8.55 -0.12 10.92
N HIS A 206 -8.57 -1.30 11.56
CA HIS A 206 -8.89 -1.43 12.98
C HIS A 206 -7.91 -0.63 13.84
N ALA A 207 -6.60 -0.77 13.60
CA ALA A 207 -5.57 -0.02 14.31
C ALA A 207 -5.69 1.51 14.11
N ALA A 208 -6.15 1.95 12.94
CA ALA A 208 -6.37 3.35 12.60
C ALA A 208 -7.76 3.89 13.00
N GLY A 209 -8.63 3.06 13.61
CA GLY A 209 -10.00 3.45 13.98
C GLY A 209 -10.94 3.67 12.79
N ILE A 210 -10.63 3.10 11.63
CA ILE A 210 -11.43 3.22 10.40
C ILE A 210 -12.49 2.12 10.37
N ALA A 211 -13.76 2.52 10.30
CA ALA A 211 -14.88 1.58 10.19
C ALA A 211 -14.90 0.90 8.81
N THR A 212 -15.00 -0.43 8.80
CA THR A 212 -15.08 -1.23 7.58
C THR A 212 -16.41 -1.97 7.48
N ILE A 213 -16.85 -2.25 6.25
CA ILE A 213 -18.04 -3.05 5.94
C ILE A 213 -17.61 -4.15 4.98
N ASN A 214 -17.92 -5.41 5.30
CA ASN A 214 -17.66 -6.50 4.36
C ASN A 214 -18.67 -6.45 3.21
N MET A 215 -18.25 -5.92 2.07
CA MET A 215 -19.14 -5.76 0.91
C MET A 215 -19.34 -7.10 0.20
N PRO A 216 -20.59 -7.46 -0.19
CA PRO A 216 -20.82 -8.62 -1.04
C PRO A 216 -20.11 -8.50 -2.40
N ASP A 217 -19.92 -9.64 -3.05
CA ASP A 217 -19.35 -9.69 -4.39
C ASP A 217 -20.15 -8.82 -5.37
N GLY A 218 -19.44 -8.05 -6.19
CA GLY A 218 -20.03 -7.09 -7.13
C GLY A 218 -20.58 -5.79 -6.51
N VAL A 219 -20.69 -5.67 -5.19
CA VAL A 219 -21.29 -4.50 -4.51
C VAL A 219 -20.21 -3.55 -3.98
N ARG A 220 -20.38 -2.24 -4.12
CA ARG A 220 -19.39 -1.23 -3.68
C ARG A 220 -20.05 -0.01 -3.07
N LEU A 221 -19.53 0.48 -1.94
CA LEU A 221 -20.02 1.69 -1.28
C LEU A 221 -19.13 2.91 -1.61
N ARG A 222 -19.71 4.05 -1.97
CA ARG A 222 -19.03 5.37 -1.95
C ARG A 222 -19.80 6.32 -1.04
N ARG A 223 -19.09 7.11 -0.23
CA ARG A 223 -19.69 8.20 0.55
C ARG A 223 -19.45 9.54 -0.13
N ALA A 224 -20.45 10.41 -0.07
CA ALA A 224 -20.32 11.84 -0.35
C ALA A 224 -21.20 12.62 0.63
N GLY A 225 -20.58 13.47 1.45
CA GLY A 225 -21.28 14.15 2.54
C GLY A 225 -21.89 13.14 3.51
N ASN A 226 -23.19 13.31 3.78
CA ASN A 226 -23.97 12.41 4.64
C ASN A 226 -24.65 11.25 3.89
N LYS A 227 -24.37 11.04 2.59
CA LYS A 227 -25.00 9.98 1.78
C LYS A 227 -24.02 8.88 1.41
N GLY A 228 -24.54 7.65 1.38
CA GLY A 228 -23.87 6.46 0.84
C GLY A 228 -24.54 5.98 -0.46
N PHE A 229 -23.72 5.62 -1.45
CA PHE A 229 -24.13 5.10 -2.74
C PHE A 229 -23.61 3.67 -2.87
N VAL A 230 -24.53 2.72 -3.11
CA VAL A 230 -24.26 1.27 -3.17
C VAL A 230 -24.75 0.71 -4.49
#